data_AF-A0A5E4IB72-F1
#
_entry.id   AF-A0A5E4IB72-F1
#
_cell.length_a   1.000
_cell.length_b   1.000
_cell.length_c   1.000
_cell.angle_alpha   90.00
_cell.angle_beta   90.00
_cell.angle_gamma   90.00
#
_symmetry.space_group_name_H-M   'P 1'
#
loop_
_entity.id
_entity.type
_entity.pdbx_description
1 polymer ?
#
loop_
_entity_poly.entity_id
_entity_poly.type
_entity_poly.pdbx_seq_one_letter_code
_entity_poly.pdbx_strand_id
1 'polypeptide(L)'
;MIIPPEPIMLKKQSTRQKGKEWDINSLTLWFGNRLPTYLWNDAGWSKPLKAEGYNWQSFLKILSLHKKEMIRWSRNALSWNEFLLKLQDTIKDPVFKTILLRHDKREAITNG
;
A
#
# COMPACT_ATOMS: atom_id res chain seq x y z
N MET A 1 -10.10 -0.13 10.92
CA MET A 1 -8.62 0.02 10.86
C MET A 1 -8.26 1.40 11.39
N ILE A 2 -7.15 1.52 12.13
CA ILE A 2 -6.65 2.79 12.63
C ILE A 2 -5.85 3.52 11.56
N ILE A 3 -5.82 4.86 11.61
CA ILE A 3 -4.92 5.68 10.81
C ILE A 3 -3.61 5.79 11.59
N PRO A 4 -2.53 5.07 11.21
CA PRO A 4 -1.25 5.19 11.90
C PRO A 4 -0.62 6.56 11.69
N PRO A 5 0.31 6.99 12.56
CA PRO A 5 1.07 8.21 12.34
C PRO A 5 1.84 8.15 11.02
N GLU A 6 2.09 9.31 10.42
CA GLU A 6 2.88 9.38 9.19
C GLU A 6 4.30 8.91 9.46
N PRO A 7 4.87 7.99 8.66
CA PRO A 7 6.25 7.57 8.82
C PRO A 7 7.19 8.64 8.24
N ILE A 8 7.36 9.74 8.97
CA ILE A 8 8.13 10.93 8.56
C ILE A 8 9.56 10.56 8.15
N MET A 9 10.16 9.53 8.77
CA MET A 9 11.49 9.03 8.40
C MET A 9 11.53 8.45 6.98
N LEU A 10 10.51 7.71 6.55
CA LEU A 10 10.40 7.21 5.18
C LEU A 10 10.21 8.37 4.19
N LYS A 11 9.48 9.40 4.62
CA LYS A 11 9.24 10.62 3.83
C LYS A 11 10.41 11.61 3.82
N LYS A 12 11.40 11.50 4.70
CA LYS A 12 12.65 12.28 4.56
C LYS A 12 13.62 11.63 3.57
N GLN A 13 13.49 10.33 3.34
CA GLN A 13 14.25 9.57 2.35
C GLN A 13 13.80 9.90 0.92
N SER A 14 12.48 9.95 0.66
CA SER A 14 11.82 11.23 0.34
C SER A 14 12.48 12.25 -0.59
N THR A 15 12.60 13.39 0.05
CA THR A 15 12.85 14.70 -0.50
C THR A 15 14.30 14.92 -0.90
N ARG A 16 15.23 14.05 -0.48
CA ARG A 16 16.66 14.14 -0.85
C ARG A 16 16.95 13.82 -2.33
N GLN A 17 15.99 13.24 -3.06
CA GLN A 17 16.12 12.95 -4.50
C GLN A 17 15.44 14.00 -5.42
N LYS A 18 15.05 15.18 -4.90
CA LYS A 18 14.50 16.27 -5.73
C LYS A 18 15.53 16.76 -6.75
N GLY A 19 15.30 16.49 -8.03
CA GLY A 19 16.07 17.09 -9.14
C GLY A 19 16.43 16.13 -10.28
N LYS A 20 16.36 14.83 -10.07
CA LYS A 20 16.40 13.86 -11.18
C LYS A 20 14.97 13.58 -11.61
N GLU A 21 14.72 13.70 -12.90
CA GLU A 21 13.54 13.14 -13.56
C GLU A 21 13.36 11.74 -12.98
N TRP A 22 12.27 11.53 -12.24
CA TRP A 22 12.11 10.31 -11.45
C TRP A 22 12.06 9.16 -12.42
N ASP A 23 13.17 8.42 -12.56
CA ASP A 23 13.15 7.15 -13.26
C ASP A 23 12.09 6.32 -12.52
N ILE A 24 11.18 5.75 -13.31
CA ILE A 24 10.11 4.90 -12.82
C ILE A 24 10.76 3.76 -12.01
N ASN A 25 11.98 3.32 -12.39
CA ASN A 25 12.84 2.38 -11.65
C ASN A 25 13.35 2.90 -10.28
N SER A 26 13.46 4.21 -10.07
CA SER A 26 13.83 4.80 -8.78
C SER A 26 12.64 4.77 -7.82
N LEU A 27 11.42 5.10 -8.28
CA LEU A 27 10.16 4.85 -7.56
C LEU A 27 9.95 3.36 -7.20
N THR A 28 10.50 2.46 -8.02
CA THR A 28 10.51 1.00 -7.83
C THR A 28 11.31 0.55 -6.60
N LEU A 29 12.23 1.37 -6.08
CA LEU A 29 12.96 1.13 -4.82
C LEU A 29 12.28 1.79 -3.61
N TRP A 30 11.61 2.92 -3.83
CA TRP A 30 10.39 3.40 -3.16
C TRP A 30 10.14 3.03 -1.70
N PHE A 31 9.69 1.78 -1.54
CA PHE A 31 9.16 1.26 -0.30
C PHE A 31 9.40 -0.24 -0.24
N GLY A 32 10.64 -0.71 -0.50
CA GLY A 32 11.08 -2.12 -0.52
C GLY A 32 10.51 -2.94 0.65
N ASN A 33 9.28 -3.39 0.46
CA ASN A 33 8.29 -3.63 1.50
C ASN A 33 8.16 -2.61 2.64
N ARG A 34 8.98 -1.56 2.83
CA ARG A 34 8.93 -0.71 4.04
C ARG A 34 7.59 -0.05 4.35
N LEU A 35 6.93 0.62 3.41
CA LEU A 35 5.58 1.16 3.64
C LEU A 35 4.54 0.04 3.76
N PRO A 36 4.51 -0.96 2.87
CA PRO A 36 3.67 -2.12 3.09
C PRO A 36 3.86 -2.76 4.47
N THR A 37 5.10 -2.97 4.92
CA THR A 37 5.51 -3.58 6.18
C THR A 37 5.13 -2.69 7.34
N TYR A 38 5.33 -1.38 7.23
CA TYR A 38 4.89 -0.42 8.23
C TYR A 38 3.38 -0.49 8.43
N LEU A 39 2.60 -0.47 7.35
CA LEU A 39 1.15 -0.55 7.44
C LEU A 39 0.68 -1.91 7.96
N TRP A 40 1.29 -2.99 7.48
CA TRP A 40 0.89 -4.35 7.81
C TRP A 40 1.30 -4.77 9.22
N ASN A 41 2.58 -4.60 9.59
CA ASN A 41 3.14 -4.99 10.88
C ASN A 41 3.01 -3.87 11.91
N ASP A 42 3.67 -2.72 11.70
CA ASP A 42 3.83 -1.69 12.73
C ASP A 42 2.50 -0.98 13.05
N ALA A 43 1.70 -0.68 12.05
CA ALA A 43 0.35 -0.13 12.20
C ALA A 43 -0.71 -1.21 12.51
N GLY A 44 -0.31 -2.48 12.52
CA GLY A 44 -1.16 -3.61 12.89
C GLY A 44 -2.31 -3.90 11.93
N TRP A 45 -2.28 -3.44 10.68
CA TRP A 45 -3.35 -3.71 9.71
C TRP A 45 -3.46 -5.20 9.37
N SER A 46 -2.38 -5.98 9.55
CA SER A 46 -2.41 -7.42 9.26
C SER A 46 -3.52 -8.17 10.00
N LYS A 47 -3.81 -7.80 11.26
CA LYS A 47 -4.80 -8.50 12.08
C LYS A 47 -6.23 -8.36 11.53
N PRO A 48 -6.78 -7.15 11.37
CA PRO A 48 -8.12 -6.98 10.79
C PRO A 48 -8.17 -7.45 9.33
N LEU A 49 -7.12 -7.21 8.53
CA LEU A 49 -7.09 -7.64 7.13
C LEU A 49 -7.12 -9.17 6.98
N LYS A 50 -6.36 -9.90 7.79
CA LYS A 50 -6.39 -11.38 7.80
C LYS A 50 -7.75 -11.93 8.23
N ALA A 51 -8.39 -11.32 9.23
CA ALA A 51 -9.74 -11.69 9.65
C ALA A 51 -10.77 -11.51 8.51
N GLU A 52 -10.49 -10.59 7.60
CA GLU A 52 -11.29 -10.32 6.40
C GLU A 52 -10.90 -11.16 5.17
N GLY A 53 -9.90 -12.04 5.29
CA GLY A 53 -9.45 -12.94 4.22
C GLY A 53 -8.28 -12.41 3.37
N TYR A 54 -7.76 -11.21 3.67
CA TYR A 54 -6.60 -10.66 2.97
C TYR A 54 -5.30 -11.28 3.47
N ASN A 55 -4.41 -11.62 2.54
CA ASN A 55 -3.03 -12.02 2.81
C ASN A 55 -2.06 -10.90 2.39
N TRP A 56 -0.77 -11.12 2.64
CA TRP A 56 0.27 -10.15 2.28
C TRP A 56 0.30 -9.83 0.79
N GLN A 57 0.12 -10.83 -0.07
CA GLN A 57 0.12 -10.66 -1.53
C GLN A 57 -1.04 -9.77 -1.99
N SER A 58 -2.25 -10.02 -1.48
CA SER A 58 -3.45 -9.23 -1.74
C SER A 58 -3.27 -7.77 -1.31
N PHE A 59 -2.59 -7.56 -0.17
CA PHE A 59 -2.30 -6.22 0.34
C PHE A 59 -1.29 -5.48 -0.53
N LEU A 60 -0.24 -6.16 -1.02
CA LEU A 60 0.68 -5.59 -2.00
C LEU A 60 -0.02 -5.23 -3.32
N LYS A 61 -0.95 -6.07 -3.78
CA LYS A 61 -1.78 -5.77 -4.96
C LYS A 61 -2.59 -4.48 -4.75
N ILE A 62 -3.22 -4.30 -3.59
CA ILE A 62 -3.95 -3.07 -3.25
C ILE A 62 -3.03 -1.85 -3.30
N LEU A 63 -1.87 -1.90 -2.65
CA LEU A 63 -0.91 -0.79 -2.67
C LEU A 63 -0.42 -0.48 -4.10
N SER A 64 -0.30 -1.50 -4.96
CA SER A 64 0.11 -1.33 -6.35
C SER A 64 -0.90 -0.54 -7.20
N LEU A 65 -2.19 -0.54 -6.82
CA LEU A 65 -3.24 0.23 -7.48
C LEU A 65 -3.19 1.72 -7.11
N HIS A 66 -2.68 2.04 -5.92
CA HIS A 66 -2.59 3.41 -5.38
C HIS A 66 -1.19 4.03 -5.55
N LYS A 67 -0.42 3.58 -6.55
CA LYS A 67 0.93 4.10 -6.84
C LYS A 67 0.93 5.61 -7.05
N LYS A 68 -0.08 6.14 -7.75
CA LYS A 68 -0.17 7.57 -8.06
C LYS A 68 -0.38 8.40 -6.79
N GLU A 69 -1.28 7.97 -5.92
CA GLU A 69 -1.58 8.58 -4.62
C GLU A 69 -0.34 8.55 -3.73
N MET A 70 0.38 7.42 -3.71
CA MET A 70 1.62 7.25 -2.98
C MET A 70 2.72 8.22 -3.47
N ILE A 71 2.86 8.40 -4.78
CA ILE A 71 3.77 9.39 -5.39
C ILE A 71 3.37 10.81 -5.00
N ARG A 72 2.07 11.12 -5.03
CA ARG A 72 1.59 12.44 -4.62
C ARG A 72 1.87 12.68 -3.14
N TRP A 73 1.65 11.69 -2.28
CA TRP A 73 1.95 11.78 -0.85
C TRP A 73 3.44 11.99 -0.60
N SER A 74 4.32 11.23 -1.25
CA SER A 74 5.77 11.37 -1.09
C SER A 74 6.28 12.75 -1.50
N ARG A 75 5.58 13.41 -2.44
CA ARG A 75 5.85 14.76 -2.93
C ARG A 75 5.13 15.88 -2.16
N ASN A 76 4.46 15.57 -1.05
CA ASN A 76 3.60 16.50 -0.30
C ASN A 76 2.41 17.06 -1.08
N ALA A 77 2.03 16.44 -2.20
CA ALA A 77 0.87 16.79 -3.02
C ALA A 77 -0.41 16.02 -2.63
N LEU A 78 -0.33 15.20 -1.58
CA LEU A 78 -1.43 14.48 -0.92
C LEU A 78 -1.04 14.32 0.55
N SER A 79 -1.97 14.55 1.48
CA SER A 79 -1.67 14.29 2.90
C SER A 79 -1.63 12.79 3.20
N TRP A 80 -0.96 12.44 4.30
CA TRP A 80 -0.91 11.05 4.77
C TRP A 80 -2.30 10.48 5.06
N ASN A 81 -3.16 11.26 5.72
CA ASN A 81 -4.53 10.84 6.01
C ASN A 81 -5.33 10.59 4.74
N GLU A 82 -5.25 11.48 3.75
CA GLU A 82 -5.96 11.29 2.47
C GLU A 82 -5.48 10.05 1.72
N PHE A 83 -4.17 9.80 1.73
CA PHE A 83 -3.60 8.57 1.15
C PHE A 83 -4.18 7.31 1.83
N LEU A 84 -4.20 7.28 3.16
CA LEU A 84 -4.70 6.13 3.90
C LEU A 84 -6.22 5.95 3.76
N LEU A 85 -6.99 7.03 3.69
CA LEU A 85 -8.43 6.96 3.46
C LEU A 85 -8.72 6.30 2.11
N LYS A 86 -8.02 6.70 1.05
CA LYS A 86 -8.16 6.08 -0.28
C LYS A 86 -7.85 4.58 -0.28
N LEU A 87 -6.82 4.17 0.45
CA LEU A 87 -6.51 2.75 0.64
C LEU A 87 -7.63 2.01 1.37
N GLN A 88 -8.14 2.59 2.47
CA GLN A 88 -9.22 1.99 3.24
C GLN A 88 -10.51 1.88 2.43
N ASP A 89 -10.83 2.86 1.59
CA ASP A 89 -12.01 2.81 0.72
C ASP A 89 -11.93 1.62 -0.24
N THR A 90 -10.75 1.38 -0.83
CA THR A 90 -10.53 0.22 -1.72
C THR A 90 -10.59 -1.11 -0.96
N ILE A 91 -10.03 -1.18 0.25
CA ILE A 91 -10.10 -2.38 1.08
C ILE A 91 -11.56 -2.69 1.46
N LYS A 92 -12.35 -1.68 1.78
CA LYS A 92 -13.75 -1.85 2.23
C LYS A 92 -14.73 -2.04 1.09
N ASP A 93 -14.33 -1.79 -0.16
CA ASP A 93 -15.18 -1.98 -1.33
C ASP A 93 -15.57 -3.48 -1.47
N PRO A 94 -16.86 -3.84 -1.34
CA PRO A 94 -17.31 -5.23 -1.36
C PRO A 94 -17.07 -5.92 -2.70
N VAL A 95 -17.14 -5.17 -3.80
CA VAL A 95 -16.97 -5.67 -5.17
C VAL A 95 -15.50 -5.96 -5.38
N PHE A 96 -14.63 -5.01 -5.04
CA PHE A 96 -13.19 -5.15 -5.13
C PHE A 96 -12.70 -6.33 -4.29
N LYS A 97 -13.15 -6.42 -3.02
CA LYS A 97 -12.85 -7.55 -2.13
C LYS A 97 -13.20 -8.89 -2.77
N THR A 98 -14.40 -8.99 -3.34
CA THR A 98 -14.86 -10.22 -4.00
C THR A 98 -13.99 -10.59 -5.19
N ILE A 99 -13.62 -9.62 -6.03
CA ILE A 99 -12.78 -9.86 -7.22
C ILE A 99 -11.37 -10.28 -6.80
N LEU A 100 -10.75 -9.57 -5.87
CA LEU A 100 -9.38 -9.82 -5.42
C LEU A 100 -9.25 -11.19 -4.77
N LEU A 101 -10.14 -11.53 -3.83
CA LEU A 101 -10.08 -12.81 -3.10
C LEU A 101 -10.40 -14.01 -4.00
N ARG A 102 -11.23 -13.84 -5.04
CA ARG A 102 -11.47 -14.88 -6.05
C ARG A 102 -10.23 -15.13 -6.90
N HIS A 103 -9.50 -14.07 -7.26
CA HIS A 103 -8.24 -14.19 -8.00
C HIS A 103 -7.19 -14.96 -7.21
N ASP A 104 -6.99 -14.59 -5.94
CA ASP A 104 -5.97 -15.22 -5.09
C ASP A 104 -6.24 -16.71 -4.85
N LYS A 105 -7.52 -17.11 -4.71
CA LYS A 105 -7.90 -18.54 -4.60
C LYS A 105 -7.58 -19.33 -5.86
N ARG A 106 -7.73 -18.74 -7.06
CA ARG A 106 -7.42 -19.41 -8.33
C ARG A 106 -5.92 -19.60 -8.50
N GLU A 107 -5.12 -18.58 -8.18
CA GLU A 107 -3.66 -18.67 -8.23
C GLU A 107 -3.08 -19.71 -7.24
N ALA A 108 -3.72 -19.91 -6.09
CA ALA A 108 -3.31 -20.95 -5.14
C ALA A 108 -3.57 -22.38 -5.64
N ILE A 109 -4.59 -22.59 -6.48
CA ILE A 109 -4.95 -23.91 -7.04
C ILE A 109 -4.06 -24.28 -8.23
N THR A 110 -3.60 -23.29 -9.02
CA THR A 110 -2.78 -23.54 -10.21
C THR A 110 -1.28 -23.74 -9.92
N ASN A 111 -0.82 -23.41 -8.72
CA ASN A 111 0.60 -23.46 -8.33
C ASN A 111 0.92 -24.54 -7.26
N GLY A 112 -0.04 -25.43 -6.97
CA GLY A 112 0.12 -26.56 -6.05
C GLY A 112 -0.09 -27.89 -6.76
#